data_AF-A0A9D8TRC7-F1
#
_entry.id   AF-A0A9D8TRC7-F1
#
_cell.length_a   1.000
_cell.length_b   1.000
_cell.length_c   1.000
_cell.angle_alpha   90.00
_cell.angle_beta   90.00
_cell.angle_gamma   90.00
#
_symmetry.space_group_name_H-M   'P 1'
#
loop_
_entity.id
_entity.type
_entity.pdbx_description
1 polymer ?
#
loop_
_entity_poly.entity_id
_entity_poly.type
_entity_poly.pdbx_seq_one_letter_code
_entity_poly.pdbx_strand_id
1 'polypeptide(L)' 'MIRLGIYGYGNLGRGIEKAVKLNPDMEIAAVFTRRDPSSVQVACGAPVVSASQVAEWKDKIDVMIICGGSAT' A
#
# COMPACT_ATOMS: atom_id res chain seq x y z
N MET A 1 5.22 -1.82 15.92
CA MET A 1 5.50 -1.71 14.48
C MET A 1 4.41 -0.84 13.88
N ILE A 2 4.75 0.22 13.16
CA ILE A 2 3.81 1.11 12.48
C ILE A 2 3.36 0.41 11.20
N ARG A 3 2.05 0.28 11.00
CA ARG A 3 1.43 -0.43 9.87
C ARG A 3 1.04 0.57 8.80
N LEU A 4 1.73 0.53 7.67
CA LEU A 4 1.48 1.43 6.55
C LEU A 4 0.60 0.76 5.49
N GLY A 5 -0.37 1.52 5.00
CA GLY A 5 -1.12 1.23 3.77
C GLY A 5 -0.59 2.07 2.62
N ILE A 6 -0.40 1.47 1.45
CA ILE A 6 -0.08 2.21 0.21
C ILE A 6 -1.31 2.23 -0.68
N TYR A 7 -1.89 3.40 -0.93
CA TYR A 7 -2.97 3.55 -1.90
C TYR A 7 -2.42 3.96 -3.27
N GLY A 8 -2.26 2.99 -4.17
CA GLY A 8 -1.71 3.18 -5.51
C GLY A 8 -0.28 2.67 -5.64
N TYR A 9 -0.08 1.68 -6.51
CA TYR A 9 1.20 1.00 -6.69
C TYR A 9 1.90 1.36 -8.02
N GLY A 10 2.21 2.65 -8.17
CA GLY A 10 3.02 3.20 -9.26
C GLY A 10 4.50 3.37 -8.85
N ASN A 11 5.20 4.32 -9.47
CA ASN A 11 6.60 4.62 -9.11
C ASN A 11 6.75 5.05 -7.65
N LEU A 12 5.84 5.90 -7.14
CA LEU A 12 5.84 6.36 -5.75
C LEU A 12 5.59 5.22 -4.76
N GLY A 13 4.56 4.40 -5.00
CA GLY A 13 4.26 3.22 -4.17
C GLY A 13 5.45 2.24 -4.08
N ARG A 14 6.13 1.99 -5.20
CA ARG A 14 7.36 1.19 -5.22
C ARG A 14 8.52 1.83 -4.45
N GLY A 15 8.65 3.15 -4.49
CA GLY A 15 9.65 3.88 -3.71
C GLY A 15 9.40 3.75 -2.20
N ILE A 16 8.15 3.90 -1.77
CA ILE A 16 7.73 3.75 -0.37
C ILE A 16 8.00 2.33 0.13
N GLU A 17 7.64 1.30 -0.64
CA GLU A 17 7.91 -0.09 -0.27
C GLU A 17 9.39 -0.31 0.04
N LYS A 18 10.29 0.25 -0.76
CA LYS A 18 11.74 0.16 -0.54
C LYS A 18 12.19 0.95 0.69
N ALA A 19 11.65 2.14 0.90
CA ALA A 19 11.98 2.98 2.05
C ALA A 19 11.55 2.32 3.37
N VAL A 20 10.36 1.72 3.42
CA VAL A 20 9.86 1.03 4.61
C VAL A 20 10.74 -0.16 4.98
N LYS A 21 11.27 -0.92 4.02
CA LYS A 21 12.21 -2.02 4.29
C LYS A 21 13.50 -1.59 5.01
N LEU A 22 13.86 -0.31 4.96
CA LEU A 22 15.04 0.23 5.66
C LEU A 22 14.73 0.68 7.09
N ASN A 23 13.46 0.64 7.52
CA ASN A 23 13.01 1.10 8.82
C ASN A 23 12.42 -0.08 9.61
N PRO A 24 13.14 -0.62 10.62
CA PRO A 24 12.76 -1.86 11.31
C PRO A 24 11.51 -1.71 12.21
N ASP A 25 11.07 -0.49 12.47
CA ASP A 25 9.88 -0.17 13.25
C ASP A 25 8.62 -0.01 12.39
N MET A 26 8.73 -0.17 11.07
CA MET A 26 7.65 0.03 10.09
C MET A 26 7.42 -1.23 9.22
N GLU A 27 6.17 -1.43 8.78
CA GLU A 27 5.83 -2.48 7.82
C GLU A 27 4.76 -2.04 6.82
N ILE A 28 4.73 -2.68 5.65
CA ILE A 28 3.63 -2.52 4.68
C ILE A 28 2.56 -3.57 5.02
N ALA A 29 1.44 -3.11 5.59
CA ALA A 29 0.33 -3.98 5.96
C ALA A 29 -0.55 -4.34 4.76
N ALA A 30 -0.73 -3.43 3.80
CA ALA A 30 -1.47 -3.66 2.56
C ALA A 30 -1.15 -2.65 1.47
N VAL A 31 -1.33 -3.08 0.22
CA VAL A 31 -1.28 -2.21 -0.96
C VAL A 31 -2.65 -2.19 -1.63
N PHE A 32 -3.27 -1.01 -1.71
CA PHE A 32 -4.56 -0.80 -2.34
C PHE A 32 -4.40 -0.36 -3.78
N THR A 33 -5.21 -0.91 -4.68
CA THR A 33 -5.14 -0.61 -6.10
C THR A 33 -6.53 -0.54 -6.73
N ARG A 34 -6.68 0.34 -7.72
CA ARG A 34 -7.87 0.38 -8.61
C ARG A 34 -7.78 -0.62 -9.77
N ARG A 35 -6.58 -1.12 -10.07
CA ARG A 35 -6.37 -2.21 -11.03
C ARG A 35 -6.82 -3.53 -10.41
N ASP A 36 -6.96 -4.57 -11.24
CA ASP A 36 -7.11 -5.94 -10.74
C ASP A 36 -5.98 -6.28 -9.76
N PRO A 37 -6.26 -6.61 -8.48
CA PRO A 37 -5.24 -6.98 -7.50
C PRO A 37 -4.31 -8.08 -7.98
N SER A 38 -4.79 -9.05 -8.78
CA SER A 38 -3.98 -10.15 -9.30
C SER A 38 -2.90 -9.69 -10.30
N SER A 39 -3.11 -8.53 -10.94
CA SER A 39 -2.19 -7.93 -11.91
C SER A 39 -1.06 -7.12 -11.26
N VAL A 40 -1.10 -6.92 -9.95
CA VAL A 40 -0.12 -6.08 -9.24
C VAL A 40 0.80 -6.97 -8.41
N GLN A 41 2.09 -6.95 -8.74
CA GLN A 41 3.11 -7.67 -7.99
C GLN A 41 3.85 -6.71 -7.05
N VAL A 42 3.84 -7.03 -5.76
CA VAL A 42 4.55 -6.29 -4.70
C VAL A 42 5.76 -7.10 -4.24
N ALA A 43 6.88 -6.45 -3.94
CA ALA A 43 8.12 -7.12 -3.57
C ALA A 43 8.25 -7.36 -2.06
N CYS A 44 7.36 -6.80 -1.23
CA CYS A 44 7.31 -7.01 0.21
C CYS A 44 6.43 -8.20 0.64
N GLY A 45 5.67 -8.79 -0.28
CA GLY A 45 4.75 -9.89 0.04
C GLY A 45 3.47 -9.45 0.77
N ALA A 46 3.28 -8.15 0.97
CA ALA A 46 2.05 -7.61 1.53
C ALA A 46 0.83 -7.94 0.64
N PRO A 47 -0.37 -8.10 1.21
CA PRO A 47 -1.57 -8.32 0.43
C PRO A 47 -1.85 -7.12 -0.49
N VAL A 48 -2.19 -7.43 -1.73
CA VAL A 48 -2.76 -6.46 -2.68
C VAL A 48 -4.27 -6.54 -2.59
N VAL A 49 -4.90 -5.39 -2.33
CA VAL A 49 -6.32 -5.29 -2.00
C VAL A 49 -7.00 -4.34 -2.98
N SER A 50 -8.26 -4.63 -3.31
CA SER A 50 -9.07 -3.69 -4.09
C SER A 50 -9.23 -2.38 -3.32
N ALA A 51 -9.09 -1.24 -4.01
CA ALA A 51 -9.36 0.08 -3.45
C ALA A 51 -10.78 0.20 -2.88
N SER A 52 -11.75 -0.54 -3.41
CA SER A 52 -13.13 -0.55 -2.89
C SER A 52 -13.25 -1.14 -1.48
N GLN A 53 -12.29 -1.96 -1.05
CA GLN A 53 -12.28 -2.60 0.26
C GLN A 53 -11.50 -1.80 1.30
N VAL A 54 -11.02 -0.59 0.99
CA VAL A 54 -10.16 0.18 1.90
C VAL A 54 -10.82 0.47 3.25
N ALA A 55 -12.14 0.62 3.29
CA ALA A 55 -12.89 0.85 4.53
C ALA A 55 -12.85 -0.36 5.50
N GLU A 56 -12.73 -1.58 4.96
CA GLU A 56 -12.63 -2.83 5.74
C GLU A 56 -11.27 -2.99 6.43
N TRP A 57 -10.33 -2.09 6.13
CA TRP A 57 -8.98 -2.03 6.71
C TRP A 57 -8.83 -0.97 7.78
N LYS A 58 -9.94 -0.36 8.22
CA LYS A 58 -9.97 0.46 9.42
C LYS A 58 -9.38 -0.31 10.61
N ASP A 59 -8.60 0.39 11.43
CA ASP A 59 -7.90 -0.12 12.62
C ASP A 59 -6.80 -1.17 12.33
N LYS A 60 -6.64 -1.59 11.08
CA LYS A 60 -5.55 -2.46 10.60
C LYS A 60 -4.36 -1.68 10.03
N ILE A 61 -4.56 -0.39 9.75
CA ILE A 61 -3.57 0.52 9.17
C ILE A 61 -3.44 1.74 10.08
N ASP A 62 -2.22 2.09 10.46
CA ASP A 62 -1.92 3.25 11.28
C ASP A 62 -1.75 4.51 10.41
N VAL A 63 -1.11 4.36 9.24
CA VAL A 63 -0.86 5.46 8.28
C VAL A 63 -1.19 5.02 6.87
N MET A 64 -2.01 5.79 6.15
CA MET A 64 -2.28 5.57 4.73
C MET A 64 -1.48 6.57 3.87
N ILE A 65 -0.65 6.08 2.96
CA ILE A 65 0.07 6.90 1.99
C ILE A 65 -0.67 6.89 0.65
N ILE A 66 -1.16 8.05 0.23
CA ILE A 66 -1.95 8.20 -1.01
C ILE A 66 -1.01 8.50 -2.18
N CYS A 67 -0.84 7.51 -3.05
CA CYS A 67 -0.04 7.55 -4.28
C CYS A 67 -0.89 7.38 -5.54
N GLY A 68 -2.16 7.79 -5.49
CA GLY A 68 -3.04 7.87 -6.65
C GLY A 68 -2.60 8.96 -7.63
N GLY A 69 -2.98 8.83 -8.89
CA GLY A 69 -2.84 9.93 -9.86
C GLY A 69 -3.74 11.10 -9.46
N SER A 70 -3.24 12.32 -9.68
CA SER A 70 -4.00 13.56 -9.42
C SER A 70 -5.08 13.83 -10.46
N ALA A 71 -4.93 13.29 -11.66
CA ALA A 71 -5.92 13.41 -12.73
C ALA A 71 -7.03 12.37 -12.51
N THR A 72 -8.23 12.87 -12.25
CA THR A 72 -9.50 12.14 -12.36
C THR A 72 -9.65 11.54 -13.75
#